data_AF-A0A520I3M0-F1
#
_entry.id   AF-A0A520I3M0-F1
#
_cell.length_a   1.000
_cell.length_b   1.000
_cell.length_c   1.000
_cell.angle_alpha   90.00
_cell.angle_beta   90.00
_cell.angle_gamma   90.00
#
_symmetry.space_group_name_H-M   'P 1'
#
loop_
_entity.id
_entity.type
_entity.pdbx_description
1 polymer ?
#
loop_
_entity_poly.entity_id
_entity_poly.type
_entity_poly.pdbx_seq_one_letter_code
_entity_poly.pdbx_strand_id
1 'polypeptide(L)'
;MTSPIVHIWRLASWGRTLARHGALLGIERDPNTPAPVRRLARIVRFGARMPAQPRYADAFQAIGPAAIKLGQTLATRPDLVGEDATRDLLRLQDQLPSVPY
;
A
#
# COMPACT_ATOMS: atom_id res chain seq x y z
N MET A 1 23.74 -17.99 0.16
CA MET A 1 22.70 -18.18 1.18
C MET A 1 21.98 -16.85 1.37
N THR A 2 20.81 -16.69 0.77
CA THR A 2 19.97 -15.49 0.94
C THR A 2 19.58 -15.39 2.41
N SER A 3 20.13 -14.43 3.13
CA SER A 3 19.93 -14.31 4.58
C SER A 3 18.44 -14.03 4.83
N PRO A 4 17.67 -14.98 5.38
CA PRO A 4 16.23 -14.84 5.60
C PRO A 4 15.90 -13.62 6.48
N ILE A 5 16.86 -13.20 7.30
CA ILE A 5 16.80 -12.02 8.16
C ILE A 5 16.64 -10.73 7.33
N VAL A 6 17.36 -10.58 6.22
CA VAL A 6 17.29 -9.37 5.38
C VAL A 6 15.90 -9.25 4.75
N HIS A 7 15.32 -10.36 4.30
CA HIS A 7 13.98 -10.38 3.72
C HIS A 7 12.90 -10.04 4.76
N ILE A 8 13.00 -10.56 5.97
CA ILE A 8 12.09 -10.25 7.08
C ILE A 8 12.18 -8.77 7.45
N TRP A 9 13.39 -8.22 7.56
CA TRP A 9 13.60 -6.81 7.90
C TRP A 9 13.06 -5.88 6.80
N ARG A 10 13.23 -6.25 5.53
CA ARG A 10 12.70 -5.50 4.39
C ARG A 10 11.17 -5.52 4.39
N LEU A 11 10.56 -6.67 4.68
CA LEU A 11 9.11 -6.79 4.82
C LEU A 11 8.57 -5.92 5.97
N ALA A 12 9.26 -5.91 7.10
CA ALA A 12 8.92 -5.07 8.26
C ALA A 12 9.01 -3.58 7.92
N SER A 13 10.05 -3.17 7.18
CA SER A 13 10.20 -1.79 6.70
C SER A 13 9.07 -1.38 5.75
N TRP A 14 8.69 -2.25 4.81
CA TRP A 14 7.56 -2.00 3.90
C TRP A 14 6.24 -1.86 4.65
N GLY A 15 5.99 -2.74 5.63
CA GLY A 15 4.84 -2.62 6.51
C GLY A 15 4.80 -1.27 7.23
N ARG A 16 5.94 -0.84 7.80
CA ARG A 16 6.04 0.46 8.49
C ARG A 16 5.77 1.64 7.55
N THR A 17 6.22 1.58 6.30
CA THR A 17 5.92 2.60 5.29
C THR A 17 4.43 2.64 4.94
N LEU A 18 3.78 1.49 4.76
CA LEU A 18 2.33 1.41 4.55
C LEU A 18 1.55 2.00 5.73
N ALA A 19 1.97 1.69 6.97
CA ALA A 19 1.33 2.19 8.17
C ALA A 19 1.38 3.72 8.28
N ARG A 20 2.53 4.32 7.95
CA ARG A 20 2.72 5.78 8.01
C ARG A 20 1.83 6.53 7.03
N HIS A 21 1.46 5.91 5.91
CA HIS A 21 0.62 6.53 4.89
C HIS A 21 -0.87 6.21 5.05
N GLY A 22 -1.26 5.47 6.09
CA GLY A 22 -2.67 5.15 6.32
C GLY A 22 -3.20 3.98 5.49
N ALA A 23 -2.40 3.37 4.61
CA ALA A 23 -2.82 2.33 3.68
C ALA A 23 -3.34 1.04 4.36
N LEU A 24 -3.02 0.83 5.65
CA LEU A 24 -3.52 -0.29 6.44
C LEU A 24 -4.98 -0.12 6.89
N LEU A 25 -5.58 1.07 6.77
CA LEU A 25 -6.98 1.31 7.12
C LEU A 25 -7.96 0.61 6.19
N GLY A 26 -7.65 0.48 4.90
CA GLY A 26 -8.48 -0.27 3.95
C GLY A 26 -8.60 -1.75 4.34
N ILE A 27 -7.47 -2.37 4.69
CA ILE A 27 -7.41 -3.77 5.14
C ILE A 27 -8.13 -3.96 6.49
N GLU A 28 -8.06 -2.99 7.41
CA GLU A 28 -8.71 -3.11 8.72
C GLU A 28 -10.24 -2.93 8.66
N ARG A 29 -10.74 -2.18 7.66
CA ARG A 29 -12.18 -1.95 7.45
C ARG A 29 -12.86 -2.98 6.55
N ASP A 30 -12.11 -3.76 5.79
CA ASP A 30 -12.68 -4.79 4.92
C ASP A 30 -13.22 -5.98 5.76
N PRO A 31 -14.53 -6.28 5.68
CA PRO A 31 -15.16 -7.41 6.39
C PRO A 31 -14.58 -8.77 6.03
N ASN A 32 -14.05 -8.93 4.81
CA ASN A 32 -13.51 -10.19 4.30
C ASN A 32 -12.05 -10.44 4.71
N THR A 33 -11.40 -9.48 5.40
CA THR A 33 -10.01 -9.64 5.80
C THR A 33 -9.85 -10.73 6.87
N PRO A 34 -8.99 -11.75 6.63
CA PRO A 34 -8.71 -12.78 7.63
C PRO A 34 -8.20 -12.16 8.93
N ALA A 35 -8.72 -12.61 10.07
CA ALA A 35 -8.30 -12.15 11.40
C ALA A 35 -6.78 -12.05 11.64
N PRO A 36 -5.92 -12.96 11.16
CA PRO A 36 -4.47 -12.82 11.29
C PRO A 36 -3.88 -11.63 10.51
N VAL A 37 -4.39 -11.35 9.30
CA VAL A 37 -3.95 -10.22 8.47
C VAL A 37 -4.32 -8.89 9.15
N ARG A 38 -5.53 -8.81 9.71
CA ARG A 38 -5.99 -7.65 10.51
C ARG A 38 -5.14 -7.42 11.76
N ARG A 39 -4.74 -8.47 12.48
CA ARG A 39 -3.80 -8.33 13.62
C ARG A 39 -2.42 -7.87 13.17
N LEU A 40 -1.91 -8.40 12.06
CA LEU A 40 -0.62 -7.99 11.52
C LEU A 40 -0.63 -6.51 11.14
N ALA A 41 -1.68 -6.05 10.45
CA ALA A 41 -1.89 -4.64 10.12
C ALA A 41 -1.93 -3.74 11.36
N ARG A 42 -2.57 -4.20 12.45
CA ARG A 42 -2.63 -3.47 13.72
C ARG A 42 -1.28 -3.38 14.44
N ILE A 43 -0.49 -4.46 14.43
CA ILE A 43 0.87 -4.48 14.99
C ILE A 43 1.78 -3.54 14.20
N VAL A 44 1.71 -3.60 12.88
CA VAL A 44 2.50 -2.75 11.98
C VAL A 44 2.09 -1.27 12.07
N ARG A 45 0.81 -1.00 12.38
CA ARG A 45 0.29 0.34 12.72
C ARG A 45 0.83 0.91 14.02
N PHE A 46 1.25 0.07 14.97
CA PHE A 46 1.59 0.52 16.32
C PHE A 46 2.84 1.44 16.26
N GLY A 47 2.61 2.75 16.42
CA GLY A 47 3.64 3.79 16.33
C GLY A 47 3.65 4.63 15.04
N ALA A 48 2.72 4.40 14.10
CA ALA A 48 2.55 5.25 12.92
C ALA A 48 1.49 6.34 13.15
N ARG A 49 1.84 7.63 12.98
CA ARG A 49 0.86 8.71 12.87
C ARG A 49 0.12 8.56 11.54
N MET A 50 -1.16 8.20 11.59
CA MET A 50 -1.99 8.06 10.39
C MET A 50 -2.57 9.42 9.97
N PRO A 51 -2.49 9.78 8.68
CA PRO A 51 -3.25 10.90 8.14
C PRO A 51 -4.76 10.60 8.16
N ALA A 52 -5.59 11.65 8.19
CA ALA A 52 -7.04 11.53 8.19
C ALA A 52 -7.60 10.84 6.93
N GLN A 53 -6.89 10.97 5.79
CA GLN A 53 -7.16 10.25 4.55
C GLN A 53 -5.94 9.37 4.19
N PRO A 54 -6.14 8.09 3.84
CA PRO A 54 -5.06 7.19 3.45
C PRO A 54 -4.46 7.59 2.09
N ARG A 55 -3.13 7.62 2.00
CA ARG A 55 -2.34 8.03 0.82
C ARG A 55 -1.59 6.83 0.27
N TYR A 56 -2.30 5.93 -0.39
CA TYR A 56 -1.80 4.67 -0.95
C TYR A 56 -0.73 4.87 -2.03
N ALA A 57 -0.92 5.82 -2.94
CA ALA A 57 0.05 6.11 -4.01
C ALA A 57 1.40 6.54 -3.45
N ASP A 58 1.40 7.45 -2.47
CA ASP A 58 2.62 7.91 -1.79
C ASP A 58 3.31 6.75 -1.05
N ALA A 59 2.52 5.84 -0.45
CA ALA A 59 3.03 4.64 0.22
C ALA A 59 3.77 3.70 -0.77
N PHE A 60 3.17 3.44 -1.93
CA PHE A 60 3.75 2.56 -2.94
C PHE A 60 4.97 3.20 -3.62
N GLN A 61 4.95 4.51 -3.86
CA GLN A 61 6.14 5.25 -4.33
C GLN A 61 7.30 5.17 -3.34
N ALA A 62 7.03 5.35 -2.04
CA ALA A 62 8.04 5.28 -0.99
C ALA A 62 8.63 3.87 -0.79
N ILE A 63 7.91 2.81 -1.17
CA ILE A 63 8.42 1.43 -1.16
C ILE A 63 9.31 1.15 -2.38
N GLY A 64 8.94 1.72 -3.54
CA GLY A 64 9.74 1.65 -4.76
C GLY A 64 9.05 0.93 -5.93
N PRO A 65 9.79 0.63 -7.01
CA PRO A 65 9.23 0.30 -8.33
C PRO A 65 8.30 -0.92 -8.36
N ALA A 66 8.61 -1.95 -7.56
CA ALA A 66 7.77 -3.16 -7.48
C ALA A 66 6.41 -2.87 -6.83
N ALA A 67 6.39 -2.02 -5.81
CA ALA A 67 5.18 -1.56 -5.15
C ALA A 67 4.35 -0.66 -6.06
N ILE A 68 4.99 0.21 -6.85
CA ILE A 68 4.31 1.04 -7.85
C ILE A 68 3.55 0.17 -8.85
N LYS A 69 4.19 -0.87 -9.41
CA LYS A 69 3.53 -1.80 -10.35
C LYS A 69 2.35 -2.52 -9.71
N LEU A 70 2.50 -2.98 -8.47
CA LEU A 70 1.39 -3.55 -7.71
C LEU A 70 0.24 -2.55 -7.54
N GLY A 71 0.55 -1.31 -7.14
CA GLY A 71 -0.45 -0.24 -7.02
C GLY A 71 -1.18 0.04 -8.34
N GLN A 72 -0.48 0.03 -9.48
CA GLN A 72 -1.08 0.16 -10.81
C GLN A 72 -2.04 -0.99 -11.13
N THR A 73 -1.70 -2.23 -10.77
CA THR A 73 -2.62 -3.38 -10.94
C THR A 73 -3.81 -3.35 -9.99
N LEU A 74 -3.66 -2.80 -8.80
CA LEU A 74 -4.75 -2.66 -7.83
C LEU A 74 -5.70 -1.51 -8.18
N ALA A 75 -5.18 -0.44 -8.80
CA ALA A 75 -5.98 0.67 -9.30
C ALA A 75 -7.00 0.27 -10.38
N THR A 76 -6.83 -0.88 -11.05
CA THR A 76 -7.83 -1.39 -12.01
C THR A 76 -8.91 -2.25 -11.35
N ARG A 77 -8.79 -2.53 -10.04
CA ARG A 77 -9.68 -3.44 -9.30
C ARG A 77 -10.27 -2.80 -8.03
N PRO A 78 -11.25 -1.88 -8.17
CA PRO A 78 -11.89 -1.22 -7.03
C PRO A 78 -12.64 -2.18 -6.10
N ASP A 79 -13.03 -3.34 -6.60
CA ASP A 79 -13.62 -4.43 -5.82
C ASP A 79 -12.69 -4.97 -4.73
N LEU A 80 -11.36 -4.84 -4.89
CA LEU A 80 -10.37 -5.41 -3.97
C LEU A 80 -9.83 -4.42 -2.94
N VAL A 81 -9.77 -3.14 -3.27
CA VAL A 81 -9.12 -2.11 -2.42
C VAL A 81 -10.06 -1.00 -1.97
N GLY A 82 -11.27 -0.94 -2.54
CA GLY A 82 -12.26 0.09 -2.30
C GLY A 82 -12.05 1.34 -3.15
N GLU A 83 -13.13 2.09 -3.40
CA GLU A 83 -13.11 3.25 -4.31
C GLU A 83 -12.11 4.33 -3.92
N ASP A 84 -12.03 4.68 -2.63
CA ASP A 84 -11.12 5.73 -2.16
C ASP A 84 -9.66 5.36 -2.40
N ALA A 85 -9.31 4.09 -2.18
CA ALA A 85 -7.95 3.60 -2.44
C ALA A 85 -7.66 3.54 -3.93
N THR A 86 -8.63 3.11 -4.76
CA THR A 86 -8.50 3.09 -6.22
C THR A 86 -8.26 4.49 -6.77
N ARG A 87 -9.03 5.49 -6.33
CA ARG A 87 -8.86 6.89 -6.76
C ARG A 87 -7.48 7.42 -6.44
N ASP A 88 -6.97 7.11 -5.26
CA ASP A 88 -5.61 7.51 -4.88
C ASP A 88 -4.54 6.76 -5.70
N LEU A 89 -4.72 5.45 -5.93
CA LEU A 89 -3.79 4.62 -6.70
C LEU A 89 -3.73 4.95 -8.19
N LEU A 90 -4.80 5.47 -8.78
CA LEU A 90 -4.80 5.94 -10.17
C LEU A 90 -3.73 7.01 -10.42
N ARG A 91 -3.34 7.77 -9.38
CA ARG A 91 -2.23 8.74 -9.46
C ARG A 91 -0.89 8.09 -9.81
N LEU A 92 -0.73 6.77 -9.62
CA LEU A 92 0.46 6.02 -10.04
C LEU A 92 0.49 5.72 -11.54
N GLN A 93 -0.64 5.83 -12.23
CA GLN A 93 -0.76 5.54 -13.67
C GLN A 93 -0.51 6.79 -14.53
N ASP A 94 -0.77 7.99 -13.99
CA ASP A 94 -0.74 9.29 -14.68
C ASP A 94 0.67 9.85 -14.99
N GLN A 95 1.58 9.04 -15.55
CA GLN A 95 2.94 9.50 -15.91
C GLN A 95 3.32 9.33 -17.39
N LEU A 96 2.34 9.32 -18.30
CA LEU A 96 2.65 9.36 -19.74
C LEU A 96 2.56 10.81 -20.25
N PRO A 97 3.69 11.48 -20.55
CA PRO A 97 3.64 12.71 -21.32
C PRO A 97 2.99 12.41 -22.68
N SER A 98 2.13 13.32 -23.14
CA SER A 98 1.52 13.25 -24.47
C SER A 98 2.60 13.10 -25.54
N VAL A 99 2.52 12.03 -26.34
CA VAL A 99 3.40 11.87 -27.50
C VAL A 99 2.92 12.82 -28.60
N PRO A 100 3.80 13.65 -29.19
CA PRO A 100 3.45 14.44 -30.36
C PRO A 100 3.23 13.49 -31.55
N TYR A 101 2.13 13.71 -32.29
CA TYR A 101 1.83 13.04 -33.56
C TYR A 101 2.49 13.78 -34.72
#